data_AF-A0A265QBM9-F1
#
_entry.id   AF-A0A265QBM9-F1
#
_cell.length_a   1.000
_cell.length_b   1.000
_cell.length_c   1.000
_cell.angle_alpha   90.00
_cell.angle_beta   90.00
_cell.angle_gamma   90.00
#
_symmetry.space_group_name_H-M   'P 1'
#
loop_
_entity.id
_entity.type
_entity.pdbx_description
1 polymer ?
#
loop_
_entity_poly.entity_id
_entity_poly.type
_entity_poly.pdbx_seq_one_letter_code
_entity_poly.pdbx_strand_id
1 'polypeptide(L)'
;MLDYVDSVEKLIPIIKSLLTHEYSHACLHSDYPTPDGKSSFISKLQYICFDEGFAHFLSFHENVKKIDWLDNEKLQKKGDAYNILRQAVSSSIDEHSELLMKSNSGAYWDKFGAISGMFAIAGTFAQSDYSYDNVIKIYEDGYKNFLKEIFDK
;
A
#
# COMPACT_ATOMS: atom_id res chain seq x y z
N MET A 1 14.46 17.82 -22.34
CA MET A 1 15.56 17.08 -21.70
C MET A 1 15.05 16.73 -20.32
N LEU A 2 14.88 15.45 -20.01
CA LEU A 2 14.37 15.04 -18.70
C LEU A 2 15.51 15.24 -17.69
N ASP A 3 15.42 16.29 -16.86
CA ASP A 3 16.34 16.63 -15.75
C ASP A 3 16.24 15.63 -14.57
N TYR A 4 16.10 14.34 -14.88
CA TYR A 4 16.19 13.31 -13.87
C TYR A 4 17.66 13.00 -13.64
N VAL A 5 18.23 13.82 -12.74
CA VAL A 5 19.36 13.50 -11.87
C VAL A 5 20.76 13.72 -12.47
N ASP A 6 21.49 14.71 -11.95
CA ASP A 6 22.87 15.08 -12.35
C ASP A 6 23.95 14.01 -12.05
N SER A 7 23.59 12.84 -11.52
CA SER A 7 24.55 11.74 -11.27
C SER A 7 23.89 10.36 -11.22
N VAL A 8 24.57 9.37 -11.80
CA VAL A 8 24.16 7.95 -11.82
C VAL A 8 23.95 7.39 -10.41
N GLU A 9 24.72 7.86 -9.44
CA GLU A 9 24.67 7.44 -8.03
C GLU A 9 23.30 7.68 -7.39
N LYS A 10 22.64 8.78 -7.77
CA LYS A 10 21.29 9.12 -7.30
C LYS A 10 20.19 8.35 -8.04
N LEU A 11 20.47 7.73 -9.19
CA LEU A 11 19.54 6.85 -9.90
C LEU A 11 19.46 5.44 -9.29
N ILE A 12 20.56 4.93 -8.74
CA ILE A 12 20.61 3.59 -8.12
C ILE A 12 19.50 3.37 -7.08
N PRO A 13 19.28 4.25 -6.08
CA PRO A 13 18.22 4.02 -5.09
C PRO A 13 16.81 4.07 -5.71
N ILE A 14 16.60 4.91 -6.73
CA ILE A 14 15.32 5.00 -7.45
C ILE A 14 15.04 3.68 -8.19
N ILE A 15 16.03 3.17 -8.91
CA ILE A 15 15.93 1.89 -9.64
C ILE A 15 15.69 0.74 -8.66
N LYS A 16 16.42 0.70 -7.54
CA LYS A 16 16.21 -0.32 -6.50
C LYS A 16 14.79 -0.28 -5.95
N SER A 17 14.29 0.90 -5.59
CA SER A 17 12.93 1.06 -5.08
C SER A 17 11.88 0.59 -6.10
N LEU A 18 12.03 0.99 -7.36
CA LEU A 18 11.15 0.55 -8.46
C LEU A 18 11.19 -0.97 -8.64
N LEU A 19 12.39 -1.56 -8.73
CA LEU A 19 12.53 -3.01 -8.89
C LEU A 19 11.96 -3.77 -7.69
N THR A 20 12.17 -3.29 -6.46
CA THR A 20 11.59 -3.89 -5.26
C THR A 20 10.06 -3.82 -5.28
N HIS A 21 9.48 -2.68 -5.70
CA HIS A 21 8.04 -2.50 -5.81
C HIS A 21 7.44 -3.51 -6.81
N GLU A 22 7.95 -3.53 -8.03
CA GLU A 22 7.44 -4.42 -9.09
C GLU A 22 7.70 -5.91 -8.79
N TYR A 23 8.83 -6.23 -8.19
CA TYR A 23 9.13 -7.61 -7.80
C TYR A 23 8.24 -8.08 -6.65
N SER A 24 7.83 -7.18 -5.76
CA SER A 24 6.86 -7.49 -4.69
C SER A 24 5.53 -7.95 -5.29
N HIS A 25 5.03 -7.25 -6.32
CA HIS A 25 3.83 -7.68 -7.04
C HIS A 25 4.00 -9.07 -7.66
N ALA A 26 5.14 -9.35 -8.30
CA ALA A 26 5.39 -10.66 -8.89
C ALA A 26 5.32 -11.80 -7.84
N CYS A 27 5.87 -11.58 -6.65
CA CYS A 27 5.76 -12.52 -5.53
C CYS A 27 4.32 -12.64 -5.02
N LEU A 28 3.65 -11.52 -4.77
CA LEU A 28 2.27 -11.49 -4.26
C LEU A 28 1.31 -12.17 -5.22
N HIS A 29 1.43 -11.94 -6.52
CA HIS A 29 0.58 -12.52 -7.55
C HIS A 29 0.75 -14.04 -7.71
N SER A 30 1.91 -14.58 -7.33
CA SER A 30 2.14 -16.03 -7.30
C SER A 30 1.25 -16.72 -6.27
N ASP A 31 1.11 -16.10 -5.09
CA ASP A 31 0.38 -16.68 -3.96
C ASP A 31 -1.08 -16.21 -3.90
N TYR A 32 -1.34 -14.98 -4.35
CA TYR A 32 -2.63 -14.30 -4.36
C TYR A 32 -2.95 -13.73 -5.75
N PRO A 33 -3.60 -14.52 -6.63
CA PRO A 33 -3.96 -14.06 -7.96
C PRO A 33 -4.88 -12.84 -7.94
N THR A 34 -4.72 -11.96 -8.93
CA THR A 34 -5.54 -10.76 -9.09
C THR A 34 -7.03 -11.12 -9.21
N PRO A 35 -7.93 -10.40 -8.50
CA PRO A 35 -9.36 -10.64 -8.59
C PRO A 35 -9.87 -10.49 -10.02
N ASP A 36 -10.77 -11.39 -10.41
CA ASP A 36 -11.36 -11.36 -11.75
C ASP A 36 -12.36 -10.21 -11.94
N GLY A 37 -12.84 -10.05 -13.18
CA GLY A 37 -13.84 -9.03 -13.51
C GLY A 37 -15.14 -9.14 -12.71
N LYS A 38 -15.50 -10.33 -12.23
CA LYS A 38 -16.75 -10.63 -11.50
C LYS A 38 -16.64 -10.34 -10.00
N SER A 39 -15.43 -10.17 -9.49
CA SER A 39 -15.17 -9.86 -8.09
C SER A 39 -15.81 -8.52 -7.71
N SER A 40 -16.34 -8.47 -6.48
CA SER A 40 -17.01 -7.28 -5.95
C SER A 40 -16.06 -6.09 -5.85
N PHE A 41 -16.62 -4.87 -5.85
CA PHE A 41 -15.86 -3.65 -5.63
C PHE A 41 -15.00 -3.74 -4.36
N ILE A 42 -15.58 -4.18 -3.24
CA ILE A 42 -14.87 -4.36 -1.97
C ILE A 42 -13.74 -5.36 -2.09
N SER A 43 -13.95 -6.50 -2.78
CA SER A 43 -12.88 -7.48 -2.99
C SER A 43 -11.72 -6.91 -3.79
N LYS A 44 -12.00 -6.13 -4.83
CA LYS A 44 -10.98 -5.48 -5.66
C LYS A 44 -10.24 -4.39 -4.90
N LEU A 45 -10.96 -3.52 -4.20
CA LEU A 45 -10.38 -2.44 -3.40
C LEU A 45 -9.49 -3.00 -2.28
N GLN A 46 -9.94 -4.06 -1.62
CA GLN A 46 -9.19 -4.74 -0.57
C GLN A 46 -7.91 -5.41 -1.13
N TYR A 47 -8.01 -6.04 -2.30
CA TYR A 47 -6.83 -6.56 -2.99
C TYR A 47 -5.84 -5.44 -3.32
N ILE A 48 -6.30 -4.32 -3.87
CA ILE A 48 -5.43 -3.17 -4.17
C ILE A 48 -4.74 -2.68 -2.90
N CYS A 49 -5.47 -2.50 -1.79
CA CYS A 49 -4.86 -2.11 -0.52
C CYS A 49 -3.77 -3.10 -0.09
N PHE A 50 -4.03 -4.40 -0.20
CA PHE A 50 -3.08 -5.44 0.19
C PHE A 50 -1.82 -5.45 -0.69
N ASP A 51 -2.02 -5.56 -2.00
CA ASP A 51 -0.96 -5.75 -2.98
C ASP A 51 -0.05 -4.51 -3.06
N GLU A 52 -0.64 -3.34 -3.31
CA GLU A 52 0.09 -2.07 -3.35
C GLU A 52 0.65 -1.68 -1.97
N GLY A 53 -0.04 -2.05 -0.90
CA GLY A 53 0.41 -1.79 0.46
C GLY A 53 1.74 -2.48 0.75
N PHE A 54 1.87 -3.77 0.41
CA PHE A 54 3.13 -4.49 0.54
C PHE A 54 4.19 -3.95 -0.41
N ALA A 55 3.84 -3.72 -1.68
CA ALA A 55 4.79 -3.24 -2.67
C ALA A 55 5.34 -1.86 -2.30
N HIS A 56 4.54 -0.95 -1.75
CA HIS A 56 5.01 0.34 -1.25
C HIS A 56 5.75 0.23 0.08
N PHE A 57 5.30 -0.60 1.02
CA PHE A 57 6.00 -0.79 2.29
C PHE A 57 7.43 -1.31 2.06
N LEU A 58 7.59 -2.37 1.28
CA LEU A 58 8.89 -3.01 1.02
C LEU A 58 9.85 -2.12 0.21
N SER A 59 9.30 -1.26 -0.67
CA SER A 59 10.09 -0.35 -1.51
C SER A 59 10.29 1.05 -0.92
N PHE A 60 9.65 1.37 0.21
CA PHE A 60 9.60 2.73 0.78
C PHE A 60 10.98 3.31 1.08
N HIS A 61 11.89 2.47 1.57
CA HIS A 61 13.23 2.86 1.96
C HIS A 61 14.17 1.65 1.94
N GLU A 62 15.48 1.86 1.80
CA GLU A 62 16.47 0.76 1.88
C GLU A 62 16.38 -0.02 3.19
N ASN A 63 15.91 0.62 4.26
CA ASN A 63 15.63 -0.01 5.53
C ASN A 63 14.43 0.66 6.22
N VAL A 64 13.29 -0.03 6.19
CA VAL A 64 12.03 0.42 6.81
C VAL A 64 12.10 0.51 8.34
N LYS A 65 13.09 -0.14 9.00
CA LYS A 65 13.32 -0.01 10.45
C LYS A 65 13.87 1.35 10.87
N LYS A 66 14.44 2.10 9.91
CA LYS A 66 14.97 3.45 10.15
C LYS A 66 13.90 4.53 10.00
N ILE A 67 12.70 4.15 9.59
CA ILE A 67 11.59 5.08 9.38
C ILE A 67 10.80 5.17 10.67
N ASP A 68 10.67 6.39 11.20
CA ASP A 68 9.65 6.67 12.19
C ASP A 68 8.30 6.68 11.49
N TRP A 69 7.52 5.61 11.63
CA TRP A 69 6.20 5.47 11.02
C TRP A 69 5.09 6.16 11.83
N LEU A 70 5.41 6.63 13.04
CA LEU A 70 4.47 7.21 13.98
C LEU A 70 4.67 8.73 14.13
N ASP A 71 5.48 9.34 13.28
CA ASP A 71 5.60 10.79 13.25
C ASP A 71 4.30 11.47 12.77
N ASN A 72 4.09 12.72 13.17
CA ASN A 72 2.86 13.46 12.92
C ASN A 72 2.51 13.62 11.44
N GLU A 73 3.50 13.78 10.54
CA GLU A 73 3.26 13.94 9.11
C GLU A 73 2.74 12.62 8.52
N LYS A 74 3.34 11.49 8.90
CA LYS A 74 2.89 10.17 8.46
C LYS A 74 1.54 9.79 9.06
N LEU A 75 1.30 10.11 10.32
CA LEU A 75 -0.01 9.89 10.95
C LEU A 75 -1.11 10.73 10.29
N GLN A 76 -0.81 11.96 9.86
CA GLN A 76 -1.75 12.77 9.09
C GLN A 76 -2.06 12.12 7.74
N LYS A 77 -1.03 11.74 6.97
CA LYS A 77 -1.19 11.04 5.68
C LYS A 77 -1.98 9.73 5.81
N LYS A 78 -1.70 8.95 6.87
CA LYS A 78 -2.48 7.76 7.22
C LYS A 78 -3.95 8.12 7.44
N GLY A 79 -4.23 9.12 8.27
CA GLY A 79 -5.58 9.58 8.57
C GLY A 79 -6.36 9.98 7.31
N ASP A 80 -5.73 10.76 6.44
CA ASP A 80 -6.34 11.24 5.19
C ASP A 80 -6.67 10.07 4.24
N ALA A 81 -5.71 9.16 4.03
CA ALA A 81 -5.92 7.97 3.19
C ALA A 81 -7.05 7.07 3.75
N TYR A 82 -7.05 6.83 5.07
CA TYR A 82 -8.06 5.99 5.73
C TYR A 82 -9.45 6.62 5.66
N ASN A 83 -9.55 7.94 5.74
CA ASN A 83 -10.82 8.65 5.62
C ASN A 83 -11.41 8.51 4.21
N ILE A 84 -10.60 8.68 3.17
CA ILE A 84 -11.04 8.45 1.79
C ILE A 84 -11.44 6.99 1.59
N LEU A 85 -10.65 6.04 2.11
CA LEU A 85 -10.97 4.62 2.01
C LEU A 85 -12.30 4.26 2.69
N ARG A 86 -12.59 4.82 3.87
CA ARG A 86 -13.89 4.63 4.56
C ARG A 86 -15.06 5.18 3.75
N GLN A 87 -14.89 6.34 3.12
CA GLN A 87 -15.89 6.90 2.21
C GLN A 87 -16.09 6.00 1.00
N ALA A 88 -15.00 5.51 0.40
CA ALA A 88 -15.05 4.61 -0.76
C ALA A 88 -15.79 3.30 -0.43
N VAL A 89 -15.58 2.71 0.75
CA VAL A 89 -16.30 1.49 1.16
C VAL A 89 -17.81 1.72 1.32
N SER A 90 -18.23 2.97 1.57
CA SER A 90 -19.63 3.36 1.75
C SER A 90 -20.25 4.02 0.51
N SER A 91 -19.52 4.06 -0.62
CA SER A 91 -19.93 4.80 -1.81
C SER A 91 -21.07 4.12 -2.57
N SER A 92 -21.70 4.86 -3.47
CA SER A 92 -22.66 4.31 -4.41
C SER A 92 -21.97 3.50 -5.52
N ILE A 93 -22.73 2.61 -6.17
CA ILE A 93 -22.18 1.74 -7.22
C ILE A 93 -21.66 2.52 -8.44
N ASP A 94 -22.24 3.68 -8.72
CA ASP A 94 -21.86 4.54 -9.84
C ASP A 94 -20.46 5.13 -9.68
N GLU A 95 -19.95 5.21 -8.44
CA GLU A 95 -18.63 5.76 -8.11
C GLU A 95 -17.52 4.68 -8.13
N HIS A 96 -17.87 3.40 -8.08
CA HIS A 96 -16.94 2.30 -7.88
C HIS A 96 -15.79 2.25 -8.90
N SER A 97 -16.07 2.49 -10.18
CA SER A 97 -15.04 2.44 -11.21
C SER A 97 -13.99 3.54 -11.03
N GLU A 98 -14.43 4.75 -10.70
CA GLU A 98 -13.54 5.89 -10.47
C GLU A 98 -12.73 5.69 -9.18
N LEU A 99 -13.38 5.19 -8.12
CA LEU A 99 -12.72 4.91 -6.85
C LEU A 99 -11.67 3.80 -6.97
N LEU A 100 -11.94 2.73 -7.72
CA LEU A 100 -10.92 1.71 -8.00
C LEU A 100 -9.71 2.31 -8.71
N MET A 101 -9.93 3.15 -9.72
CA MET A 101 -8.83 3.83 -10.42
C MET A 101 -8.03 4.73 -9.46
N LYS A 102 -8.70 5.62 -8.73
CA LYS A 102 -8.06 6.56 -7.79
C LYS A 102 -7.37 5.87 -6.61
N SER A 103 -7.80 4.66 -6.25
CA SER A 103 -7.20 3.91 -5.14
C SER A 103 -5.70 3.61 -5.33
N ASN A 104 -5.22 3.59 -6.58
CA ASN A 104 -3.81 3.34 -6.92
C ASN A 104 -3.21 4.27 -8.00
N SER A 105 -3.91 5.34 -8.39
CA SER A 105 -3.39 6.29 -9.39
C SER A 105 -3.36 7.72 -8.87
N GLY A 106 -2.56 8.56 -9.52
CA GLY A 106 -2.31 9.95 -9.09
C GLY A 106 -0.92 10.13 -8.48
N ALA A 107 -0.73 11.24 -7.76
CA ALA A 107 0.50 11.47 -7.02
C ALA A 107 0.65 10.43 -5.91
N TYR A 108 1.90 10.19 -5.48
CA TYR A 108 2.23 9.10 -4.55
C TYR A 108 1.30 9.04 -3.33
N TRP A 109 1.10 10.16 -2.63
CA TRP A 109 0.27 10.22 -1.42
C TRP A 109 -1.24 10.25 -1.67
N ASP A 110 -1.68 10.48 -2.91
CA ASP A 110 -3.09 10.59 -3.27
C ASP A 110 -3.73 9.23 -3.59
N LYS A 111 -2.90 8.18 -3.76
CA LYS A 111 -3.31 6.80 -4.01
C LYS A 111 -3.91 6.16 -2.77
N PHE A 112 -5.13 6.56 -2.39
CA PHE A 112 -5.65 6.28 -1.05
C PHE A 112 -5.69 4.79 -0.67
N GLY A 113 -5.93 3.87 -1.61
CA GLY A 113 -5.95 2.43 -1.34
C GLY A 113 -4.55 1.89 -1.07
N ALA A 114 -3.62 2.19 -1.98
CA ALA A 114 -2.20 1.86 -1.87
C ALA A 114 -1.56 2.39 -0.57
N ILE A 115 -1.80 3.67 -0.26
CA ILE A 115 -1.28 4.33 0.93
C ILE A 115 -1.94 3.80 2.20
N SER A 116 -3.25 3.49 2.16
CA SER A 116 -3.92 2.89 3.32
C SER A 116 -3.32 1.53 3.67
N GLY A 117 -3.07 0.70 2.65
CA GLY A 117 -2.43 -0.60 2.84
C GLY A 117 -1.02 -0.50 3.39
N MET A 118 -0.20 0.39 2.83
CA MET A 118 1.16 0.62 3.30
C MET A 118 1.16 1.01 4.78
N PHE A 119 0.28 1.92 5.20
CA PHE A 119 0.22 2.34 6.59
C PHE A 119 -0.36 1.29 7.54
N ALA A 120 -1.23 0.39 7.08
CA ALA A 120 -1.68 -0.72 7.92
C ALA A 120 -0.54 -1.71 8.23
N ILE A 121 0.27 -2.03 7.21
CA ILE A 121 1.45 -2.89 7.36
C ILE A 121 2.50 -2.17 8.20
N ALA A 122 2.83 -0.93 7.85
CA ALA A 122 3.84 -0.14 8.56
C ALA A 122 3.46 0.16 10.02
N GLY A 123 2.18 0.43 10.29
CA GLY A 123 1.69 0.63 11.65
C GLY A 123 1.83 -0.64 12.49
N THR A 124 1.48 -1.79 11.92
CA THR A 124 1.66 -3.10 12.57
C THR A 124 3.14 -3.39 12.84
N PHE A 125 3.99 -3.11 11.87
CA PHE A 125 5.44 -3.24 11.99
C PHE A 125 5.99 -2.35 13.12
N ALA A 126 5.67 -1.06 13.12
CA ALA A 126 6.15 -0.11 14.13
C ALA A 126 5.63 -0.41 15.54
N GLN A 127 4.38 -0.87 15.68
CA GLN A 127 3.78 -1.26 16.97
C GLN A 127 4.33 -2.57 17.54
N SER A 128 5.04 -3.36 16.74
CA SER A 128 5.62 -4.66 17.12
C SER A 128 7.14 -4.61 17.30
N ASP A 129 7.64 -3.46 17.76
CA ASP A 129 9.08 -3.19 17.89
C ASP A 129 9.86 -3.48 16.60
N TYR A 130 9.25 -3.17 15.44
CA TYR A 130 9.83 -3.39 14.12
C TYR A 130 10.14 -4.88 13.83
N SER A 131 9.29 -5.78 14.34
CA SER A 131 9.30 -7.20 14.00
C SER A 131 8.55 -7.47 12.70
N TYR A 132 9.11 -8.36 11.87
CA TYR A 132 8.44 -8.82 10.66
C TYR A 132 7.41 -9.92 10.93
N ASP A 133 7.36 -10.52 12.13
CA ASP A 133 6.45 -11.64 12.41
C ASP A 133 4.99 -11.26 12.18
N ASN A 134 4.58 -10.05 12.59
CA ASN A 134 3.22 -9.57 12.36
C ASN A 134 2.98 -9.13 10.91
N VAL A 135 4.02 -8.72 10.19
CA VAL A 135 3.93 -8.42 8.75
C VAL A 135 3.77 -9.71 7.96
N ILE A 136 4.49 -10.76 8.33
CA ILE A 136 4.34 -12.12 7.78
C ILE A 136 2.95 -12.64 8.07
N LYS A 137 2.41 -12.43 9.27
CA LYS A 137 1.04 -12.81 9.58
C LYS A 137 0.01 -12.12 8.67
N ILE A 138 0.15 -10.81 8.45
CA ILE A 138 -0.70 -10.08 7.49
C ILE A 138 -0.59 -10.72 6.10
N TYR A 139 0.63 -11.07 5.67
CA TYR A 139 0.86 -11.72 4.39
C TYR A 139 0.15 -13.08 4.31
N GLU A 140 0.29 -13.93 5.33
CA GLU A 140 -0.30 -15.28 5.40
C GLU A 140 -1.83 -15.25 5.50
N ASP A 141 -2.40 -14.25 6.18
CA ASP A 141 -3.86 -14.05 6.26
C ASP A 141 -4.47 -13.61 4.91
N GLY A 142 -3.63 -13.06 4.02
CA GLY A 142 -3.97 -12.66 2.67
C GLY A 142 -4.95 -11.48 2.60
N TYR A 143 -5.37 -11.15 1.37
CA TYR A 143 -6.14 -9.93 1.17
C TYR A 143 -7.58 -10.00 1.70
N LYS A 144 -8.22 -11.17 1.84
CA LYS A 144 -9.69 -11.30 2.01
C LYS A 144 -10.30 -10.60 3.24
N ASN A 145 -9.51 -10.26 4.25
CA ASN A 145 -9.95 -9.49 5.42
C ASN A 145 -9.09 -8.24 5.68
N PHE A 146 -8.25 -7.85 4.73
CA PHE A 146 -7.27 -6.78 4.93
C PHE A 146 -7.88 -5.40 5.22
N LEU A 147 -9.12 -5.12 4.79
CA LEU A 147 -9.82 -3.89 5.20
C LEU A 147 -10.12 -3.85 6.70
N LYS A 148 -10.35 -5.00 7.35
CA LYS A 148 -10.51 -5.05 8.82
C LYS A 148 -9.20 -4.69 9.52
N GLU A 149 -8.08 -5.20 9.01
CA GLU A 149 -6.74 -4.82 9.49
C GLU A 149 -6.47 -3.31 9.41
N ILE A 150 -7.08 -2.63 8.44
CA ILE A 150 -7.01 -1.17 8.28
C ILE A 150 -7.96 -0.44 9.23
N PHE A 151 -9.20 -0.91 9.38
CA PHE A 151 -10.23 -0.18 10.12
C PHE A 151 -10.28 -0.44 11.62
N ASP A 152 -9.77 -1.59 12.08
CA ASP A 152 -9.79 -1.98 13.49
C ASP A 152 -8.56 -1.45 14.28
N LYS A 153 -7.70 -0.63 13.65
CA LYS A 153 -6.48 -0.02 14.21
C LYS A 153 -6.49 1.50 14.17
#